data_AF-T0L4L4-F1
#
_entry.id   AF-T0L4L4-F1
#
_cell.length_a   1.000
_cell.length_b   1.000
_cell.length_c   1.000
_cell.angle_alpha   90.00
_cell.angle_beta   90.00
_cell.angle_gamma   90.00
#
_symmetry.space_group_name_H-M   'P 1'
#
loop_
_entity.id
_entity.type
_entity.pdbx_description
1 polymer ?
#
loop_
_entity_poly.entity_id
_entity_poly.type
_entity_poly.pdbx_seq_one_letter_code
_entity_poly.pdbx_strand_id
1 'polypeptide(L)'
;MTDEELIRLQEIKDNEKRRKDLEIGQIQIDTNIDNFCKANDFIIYIVDPRDIIMPNFNVDCIVINYRNDISLELLGSLFNKINNNFKCFILSKDCSDEKINRFKDEFLQLVSKLQNKSIGIIGQPKVGKNFIRKLIDQNEVTTYTTHCEQGLSGLLRGAINYRNVLYKDLIKDLVDNKIDKDQLSHYYKIRYFENFDDFVGLIAEKEKIRSNKDEEVSKMIINEFYNGKFKFYKDDEGQFVFSI
;
A
#
# COMPACT_ATOMS: atom_id res chain seq x y z
N MET A 1 35.01 3.41 23.73
CA MET A 1 33.65 3.97 23.56
C MET A 1 33.78 5.46 23.79
N THR A 2 33.45 6.27 22.80
CA THR A 2 33.58 7.73 22.88
C THR A 2 32.34 8.34 23.55
N ASP A 3 32.45 9.56 24.05
CA ASP A 3 31.32 10.28 24.64
C ASP A 3 30.17 10.48 23.64
N GLU A 4 30.49 10.55 22.34
CA GLU A 4 29.49 10.59 21.24
C GLU A 4 28.71 9.27 21.09
N GLU A 5 29.37 8.12 21.28
CA GLU A 5 28.72 6.80 21.25
C GLU A 5 27.79 6.62 22.45
N LEU A 6 28.18 7.15 23.61
CA LEU A 6 27.35 7.16 24.83
C LEU A 6 26.10 8.02 24.67
N ILE A 7 26.22 9.21 24.07
CA ILE A 7 25.09 10.10 23.78
C ILE A 7 24.11 9.41 22.80
N ARG A 8 24.62 8.79 21.72
CA ARG A 8 23.77 8.02 20.77
C ARG A 8 23.03 6.87 21.44
N LEU A 9 23.71 6.10 22.29
CA LEU A 9 23.09 4.99 23.01
C LEU A 9 22.03 5.47 24.02
N GLN A 10 22.25 6.64 24.62
CA GLN A 10 21.30 7.27 25.52
C GLN A 10 20.06 7.76 24.76
N GLU A 11 20.22 8.38 23.59
CA GLU A 11 19.12 8.79 22.71
C GLU A 11 18.30 7.61 22.20
N ILE A 12 18.95 6.50 21.84
CA ILE A 12 18.26 5.25 21.44
C ILE A 12 17.42 4.72 22.61
N LYS A 13 18.00 4.64 23.81
CA LYS A 13 17.30 4.16 25.02
C LYS A 13 16.15 5.09 25.42
N ASP A 14 16.33 6.40 25.32
CA ASP A 14 15.29 7.37 25.66
C ASP A 14 14.15 7.35 24.62
N ASN A 15 14.47 7.15 23.34
CA ASN A 15 13.47 6.89 22.31
C ASN A 15 12.71 5.59 22.57
N GLU A 16 13.39 4.50 22.95
CA GLU A 16 12.76 3.25 23.35
C GLU A 16 11.88 3.39 24.60
N LYS A 17 12.28 4.20 25.57
CA LYS A 17 11.50 4.43 26.80
C LYS A 17 10.23 5.25 26.53
N ARG A 18 10.29 6.18 25.58
CA ARG A 18 9.11 6.92 25.05
C ARG A 18 8.19 6.04 24.20
N ARG A 19 8.61 4.85 23.78
CA ARG A 19 7.74 3.85 23.11
C ARG A 19 6.68 3.23 24.03
N LYS A 20 6.61 3.57 25.33
CA LYS A 20 5.46 3.17 26.15
C LYS A 20 4.15 3.85 25.72
N ASP A 21 4.24 4.95 24.98
CA ASP A 21 3.09 5.62 24.34
C ASP A 21 2.79 5.03 22.95
N LEU A 22 3.62 4.11 22.47
CA LEU A 22 3.25 3.11 21.47
C LEU A 22 2.64 1.91 22.19
N GLU A 23 1.63 2.14 23.02
CA GLU A 23 0.47 1.25 22.91
C GLU A 23 0.09 1.32 21.44
N ILE A 24 0.64 0.39 20.66
CA ILE A 24 0.01 -0.13 19.46
C ILE A 24 -1.45 -0.14 19.86
N GLY A 25 -2.26 0.80 19.36
CA GLY A 25 -3.69 0.68 19.47
C GLY A 25 -3.92 -0.73 18.96
N GLN A 26 -4.23 -1.64 19.89
CA GLN A 26 -4.15 -3.07 19.66
C GLN A 26 -5.16 -3.33 18.57
N ILE A 27 -4.73 -3.24 17.31
CA ILE A 27 -5.44 -3.87 16.24
C ILE A 27 -5.22 -5.33 16.61
N GLN A 28 -6.28 -5.95 17.14
CA GLN A 28 -6.36 -7.39 17.33
C GLN A 28 -6.19 -8.02 15.95
N ILE A 29 -4.95 -8.10 15.50
CA ILE A 29 -4.51 -8.74 14.27
C ILE A 29 -3.87 -10.04 14.74
N ASP A 30 -4.26 -11.13 14.09
CA ASP A 30 -3.72 -12.49 14.23
C ASP A 30 -4.24 -13.43 15.32
N THR A 31 -5.52 -13.39 15.67
CA THR A 31 -6.09 -14.49 16.49
C THR A 31 -7.26 -15.27 15.94
N ASN A 32 -7.67 -15.11 14.68
CA ASN A 32 -8.22 -16.21 13.85
C ASN A 32 -8.76 -15.71 12.50
N ILE A 33 -7.90 -15.58 11.50
CA ILE A 33 -8.38 -15.49 10.12
C ILE A 33 -9.19 -16.75 9.75
N ASP A 34 -8.81 -17.91 10.29
CA ASP A 34 -9.53 -19.16 10.09
C ASP A 34 -10.94 -19.14 10.67
N ASN A 35 -11.17 -18.55 11.85
CA ASN A 35 -12.53 -18.40 12.38
C ASN A 35 -13.33 -17.40 11.55
N PHE A 36 -12.70 -16.32 11.07
CA PHE A 36 -13.37 -15.40 10.15
C PHE A 36 -13.80 -16.13 8.87
N CYS A 37 -12.92 -16.95 8.30
CA CYS A 37 -13.23 -17.75 7.12
C CYS A 37 -14.33 -18.78 7.41
N LYS A 38 -14.29 -19.48 8.55
CA LYS A 38 -15.33 -20.45 8.95
C LYS A 38 -16.69 -19.81 9.26
N ALA A 39 -16.71 -18.54 9.66
CA ALA A 39 -17.92 -17.80 9.98
C ALA A 39 -18.62 -17.21 8.73
N ASN A 40 -18.00 -17.31 7.55
CA ASN A 40 -18.55 -16.78 6.31
C ASN A 40 -18.67 -17.89 5.26
N ASP A 41 -19.77 -17.89 4.50
CA ASP A 41 -20.05 -18.89 3.47
C ASP A 41 -19.27 -18.65 2.17
N PHE A 42 -18.79 -17.42 1.97
CA PHE A 42 -18.05 -17.01 0.77
C PHE A 42 -17.00 -15.95 1.11
N ILE A 43 -15.75 -16.19 0.70
CA ILE A 43 -14.59 -15.37 1.03
C ILE A 43 -14.07 -14.65 -0.22
N ILE A 44 -14.06 -13.32 -0.14
CA ILE A 44 -13.48 -12.43 -1.15
C ILE A 44 -12.18 -11.88 -0.59
N TYR A 45 -11.08 -12.11 -1.31
CA TYR A 45 -9.80 -11.49 -0.96
C TYR A 45 -9.45 -10.36 -1.92
N ILE A 46 -9.23 -9.17 -1.38
CA ILE A 46 -8.94 -7.96 -2.17
C ILE A 46 -7.45 -7.69 -2.17
N VAL A 47 -6.91 -7.50 -3.37
CA VAL A 47 -5.50 -7.20 -3.61
C VAL A 47 -5.33 -5.83 -4.24
N ASP A 48 -4.20 -5.20 -3.93
CA ASP A 48 -3.74 -3.96 -4.56
C ASP A 48 -2.85 -4.33 -5.75
N PRO A 49 -3.18 -3.91 -6.99
CA PRO A 49 -2.43 -4.30 -8.18
C PRO A 49 -0.97 -3.80 -8.20
N ARG A 50 -0.63 -2.79 -7.38
CA ARG A 50 0.75 -2.28 -7.30
C ARG A 50 1.70 -3.23 -6.58
N ASP A 51 1.17 -4.05 -5.67
CA ASP A 51 1.94 -5.04 -4.91
C ASP A 51 1.02 -6.15 -4.45
N ILE A 52 0.93 -7.19 -5.28
CA ILE A 52 0.05 -8.34 -5.04
C ILE A 52 0.67 -9.22 -3.95
N ILE A 53 -0.03 -9.35 -2.83
CA ILE A 53 0.30 -10.30 -1.76
C ILE A 53 -0.79 -11.37 -1.74
N MET A 54 -0.46 -12.57 -2.21
CA MET A 54 -1.40 -13.67 -2.29
C MET A 54 -1.80 -14.19 -0.90
N PRO A 55 -3.06 -14.63 -0.70
CA PRO A 55 -3.47 -15.22 0.56
C PRO A 55 -2.82 -16.60 0.72
N ASN A 56 -2.51 -16.96 1.96
CA ASN A 56 -2.04 -18.30 2.37
C ASN A 56 -3.16 -19.14 3.00
N PHE A 57 -4.42 -18.77 2.75
CA PHE A 57 -5.64 -19.40 3.25
C PHE A 57 -6.64 -19.54 2.10
N ASN A 58 -7.69 -20.34 2.31
CA ASN A 58 -8.71 -20.60 1.29
C ASN A 58 -9.57 -19.35 1.04
N VAL A 59 -9.74 -19.02 -0.24
CA VAL A 59 -10.58 -17.92 -0.72
C VAL A 59 -11.39 -18.39 -1.91
N ASP A 60 -12.63 -17.92 -2.05
CA ASP A 60 -13.50 -18.31 -3.16
C ASP A 60 -13.24 -17.46 -4.41
N CYS A 61 -12.91 -16.17 -4.21
CA CYS A 61 -12.46 -15.33 -5.31
C CYS A 61 -11.50 -14.23 -4.85
N ILE A 62 -10.76 -13.71 -5.84
CA ILE A 62 -9.85 -12.59 -5.67
C ILE A 62 -10.36 -11.40 -6.47
N VAL A 63 -10.32 -10.23 -5.85
CA VAL A 63 -10.67 -8.96 -6.48
C VAL A 63 -9.42 -8.10 -6.55
N ILE A 64 -8.98 -7.78 -7.77
CA ILE A 64 -7.97 -6.76 -8.02
C ILE A 64 -8.69 -5.41 -8.02
N ASN A 65 -8.43 -4.57 -7.01
CA ASN A 65 -9.03 -3.24 -6.94
C ASN A 65 -8.18 -2.22 -7.73
N TYR A 66 -8.52 -2.03 -8.99
CA TYR A 66 -7.79 -1.17 -9.93
C TYR A 66 -8.13 0.31 -9.75
N ARG A 67 -7.10 1.16 -9.66
CA ARG A 67 -7.24 2.62 -9.45
C ARG A 67 -6.55 3.46 -10.51
N ASN A 68 -6.28 2.90 -11.69
CA ASN A 68 -5.53 3.57 -12.76
C ASN A 68 -4.10 4.01 -12.35
N ASP A 69 -3.55 3.25 -11.41
CA ASP A 69 -2.23 3.39 -10.82
C ASP A 69 -1.17 2.53 -11.53
N ILE A 70 -1.59 1.55 -12.32
CA ILE A 70 -0.74 0.74 -13.19
C ILE A 70 -1.26 0.72 -14.64
N SER A 71 -0.45 0.27 -15.59
CA SER A 71 -0.89 0.13 -16.99
C SER A 71 -1.90 -1.02 -17.15
N LEU A 72 -2.76 -0.92 -18.17
CA LEU A 72 -3.72 -1.99 -18.51
C LEU A 72 -3.02 -3.29 -18.94
N GLU A 73 -1.84 -3.18 -19.55
CA GLU A 73 -1.02 -4.33 -19.93
C GLU A 73 -0.57 -5.11 -18.69
N LEU A 74 0.01 -4.41 -17.70
CA LEU A 74 0.42 -5.04 -16.44
C LEU A 74 -0.79 -5.61 -15.70
N LEU A 75 -1.91 -4.87 -15.64
CA LEU A 75 -3.14 -5.34 -15.02
C LEU A 75 -3.64 -6.63 -15.66
N GLY A 76 -3.57 -6.72 -16.99
CA GLY A 76 -3.93 -7.92 -17.75
C GLY A 76 -3.02 -9.11 -17.44
N SER A 77 -1.70 -8.89 -17.36
CA SER A 77 -0.73 -9.92 -16.94
C SER A 77 -1.04 -10.45 -15.53
N LEU A 78 -1.23 -9.53 -14.57
CA LEU A 78 -1.57 -9.87 -13.18
C LEU A 78 -2.89 -10.63 -13.08
N PHE A 79 -3.91 -10.19 -13.81
CA PHE A 79 -5.20 -10.87 -13.88
C PHE A 79 -5.04 -12.30 -14.40
N ASN A 80 -4.35 -12.50 -15.51
CA ASN A 80 -4.15 -13.84 -16.07
C ASN A 80 -3.41 -14.75 -15.10
N LYS A 81 -2.35 -14.24 -14.46
CA LYS A 81 -1.56 -14.99 -13.46
C LYS A 81 -2.41 -15.45 -12.27
N ILE A 82 -3.27 -14.58 -11.75
CA ILE A 82 -4.15 -14.91 -10.61
C ILE A 82 -5.29 -15.83 -11.08
N ASN A 83 -5.88 -15.55 -12.24
CA ASN A 83 -7.04 -16.26 -12.77
C ASN A 83 -6.75 -17.73 -13.11
N ASN A 84 -5.47 -18.08 -13.30
CA ASN A 84 -5.03 -19.47 -13.46
C ASN A 84 -5.28 -20.35 -12.22
N ASN A 85 -5.31 -19.74 -11.02
CA ASN A 85 -5.41 -20.47 -9.76
C ASN A 85 -6.67 -20.12 -8.96
N PHE A 86 -7.21 -18.92 -9.16
CA PHE A 86 -8.35 -18.40 -8.40
C PHE A 86 -9.36 -17.78 -9.36
N LYS A 87 -10.64 -17.82 -9.00
CA LYS A 87 -11.63 -16.99 -9.68
C LYS A 87 -11.26 -15.52 -9.44
N CYS A 88 -10.91 -14.78 -10.48
CA CYS A 88 -10.43 -13.41 -10.35
C CYS A 88 -11.39 -12.40 -10.99
N PHE A 89 -11.49 -11.21 -10.41
CA PHE A 89 -12.20 -10.06 -10.97
C PHE A 89 -11.36 -8.81 -10.87
N ILE A 90 -11.49 -7.92 -11.86
CA ILE A 90 -10.96 -6.56 -11.79
C ILE A 90 -12.12 -5.63 -11.46
N LEU A 91 -12.03 -4.91 -10.34
CA LEU A 91 -13.03 -3.91 -9.98
C LEU A 91 -12.35 -2.55 -9.88
N SER A 92 -13.00 -1.54 -10.44
CA SER A 92 -12.54 -0.16 -10.33
C SER A 92 -13.70 0.76 -9.98
N LYS A 93 -13.42 1.75 -9.14
CA LYS A 93 -14.43 2.75 -8.76
C LYS A 93 -14.67 3.76 -9.88
N ASP A 94 -13.59 4.17 -10.55
CA ASP A 94 -13.57 5.34 -11.42
C ASP A 94 -12.90 4.98 -12.77
N CYS A 95 -13.38 3.93 -13.45
CA CYS A 95 -12.85 3.51 -14.76
C CYS A 95 -13.94 3.54 -15.85
N SER A 96 -13.66 4.25 -16.94
CA SER A 96 -14.54 4.33 -18.11
C SER A 96 -14.33 3.19 -19.11
N ASP A 97 -13.33 2.33 -18.91
CA ASP A 97 -13.04 1.22 -19.82
C ASP A 97 -14.17 0.17 -19.75
N GLU A 98 -14.85 -0.06 -20.87
CA GLU A 98 -15.96 -1.00 -20.96
C GLU A 98 -15.57 -2.44 -20.60
N LYS A 99 -14.33 -2.86 -20.92
CA LYS A 99 -13.86 -4.21 -20.57
C LYS A 99 -13.72 -4.35 -19.07
N ILE A 100 -13.21 -3.33 -18.39
CA ILE A 100 -13.13 -3.30 -16.92
C ILE A 100 -14.54 -3.28 -16.31
N ASN A 101 -15.46 -2.52 -16.89
CA ASN A 101 -16.84 -2.47 -16.39
C ASN A 101 -17.58 -3.80 -16.53
N ARG A 102 -17.28 -4.63 -17.54
CA ARG A 102 -17.84 -6.00 -17.64
C ARG A 102 -17.49 -6.88 -16.44
N PHE A 103 -16.26 -6.78 -15.91
CA PHE A 103 -15.89 -7.54 -14.71
C PHE A 103 -16.72 -7.16 -13.49
N LYS A 104 -17.13 -5.90 -13.38
CA LYS A 104 -18.05 -5.44 -12.33
C LYS A 104 -19.41 -6.11 -12.47
N ASP A 105 -19.96 -6.15 -13.68
CA ASP A 105 -21.25 -6.80 -13.91
C ASP A 105 -21.20 -8.30 -13.64
N GLU A 106 -20.14 -8.98 -14.09
CA GLU A 106 -19.92 -10.40 -13.81
C GLU A 106 -19.74 -10.69 -12.32
N PHE A 107 -19.04 -9.83 -11.60
CA PHE A 107 -18.88 -9.91 -10.15
C PHE A 107 -20.24 -9.75 -9.44
N LEU A 108 -21.03 -8.75 -9.82
CA LEU A 108 -22.35 -8.52 -9.23
C LEU A 108 -23.32 -9.68 -9.53
N GLN A 109 -23.24 -10.27 -10.73
CA GLN A 109 -23.98 -11.48 -11.08
C GLN A 109 -23.54 -12.71 -10.27
N LEU A 110 -22.26 -12.81 -9.91
CA LEU A 110 -21.79 -13.87 -9.01
C LEU A 110 -22.38 -13.68 -7.62
N VAL A 111 -22.24 -12.47 -7.07
CA VAL A 111 -22.68 -12.14 -5.71
C VAL A 111 -24.19 -12.26 -5.57
N SER A 112 -24.98 -11.86 -6.57
CA SER A 112 -26.44 -12.00 -6.53
C SER A 112 -26.93 -13.45 -6.49
N LYS A 113 -26.11 -14.41 -6.94
CA LYS A 113 -26.40 -15.86 -6.80
C LYS A 113 -26.13 -16.38 -5.39
N LEU A 114 -25.45 -15.60 -4.54
CA LEU A 114 -25.14 -15.92 -3.15
C LEU A 114 -26.20 -15.37 -2.18
N GLN A 115 -27.44 -15.14 -2.62
CA GLN A 115 -28.52 -14.66 -1.75
C GLN A 115 -28.62 -15.52 -0.46
N ASN A 116 -28.75 -14.85 0.68
CA ASN A 116 -28.80 -15.43 2.03
C ASN A 116 -27.51 -16.11 2.52
N LYS A 117 -26.39 -15.95 1.80
CA LYS A 117 -25.06 -16.37 2.29
C LYS A 117 -24.34 -15.21 2.96
N SER A 118 -23.57 -15.53 3.99
CA SER A 118 -22.64 -14.61 4.64
C SER A 118 -21.38 -14.42 3.78
N ILE A 119 -20.97 -13.16 3.57
CA ILE A 119 -19.82 -12.83 2.73
C ILE A 119 -18.73 -12.17 3.57
N GLY A 120 -17.55 -12.79 3.60
CA GLY A 120 -16.36 -12.28 4.25
C GLY A 120 -15.46 -11.57 3.26
N ILE A 121 -15.16 -10.29 3.49
CA ILE A 121 -14.20 -9.51 2.69
C ILE A 121 -12.89 -9.34 3.44
N ILE A 122 -11.81 -9.90 2.91
CA ILE A 122 -10.49 -9.89 3.51
C ILE A 122 -9.52 -9.06 2.65
N GLY A 123 -8.55 -8.41 3.29
CA GLY A 123 -7.45 -7.74 2.61
C GLY A 123 -6.67 -6.81 3.51
N GLN A 124 -5.54 -6.33 3.03
CA GLN A 124 -4.67 -5.42 3.78
C GLN A 124 -5.33 -4.04 4.03
N PRO A 125 -4.76 -3.19 4.91
CA PRO A 125 -5.23 -1.83 5.09
C PRO A 125 -5.26 -1.06 3.76
N LYS A 126 -6.27 -0.19 3.59
CA LYS A 126 -6.44 0.71 2.43
C LYS A 126 -6.54 0.07 1.03
N VAL A 127 -6.63 -1.25 0.89
CA VAL A 127 -6.85 -1.93 -0.42
C VAL A 127 -8.25 -1.72 -1.01
N GLY A 128 -9.17 -1.08 -0.28
CA GLY A 128 -10.51 -0.71 -0.79
C GLY A 128 -11.64 -1.68 -0.42
N LYS A 129 -11.52 -2.42 0.69
CA LYS A 129 -12.57 -3.30 1.21
C LYS A 129 -13.95 -2.63 1.32
N ASN A 130 -13.99 -1.38 1.79
CA ASN A 130 -15.24 -0.62 1.93
C ASN A 130 -15.88 -0.28 0.59
N PHE A 131 -15.10 -0.12 -0.47
CA PHE A 131 -15.65 0.08 -1.81
C PHE A 131 -16.36 -1.19 -2.28
N ILE A 132 -15.71 -2.36 -2.15
CA ILE A 132 -16.30 -3.64 -2.53
C ILE A 132 -17.53 -3.96 -1.66
N ARG A 133 -17.46 -3.73 -0.35
CA ARG A 133 -18.61 -3.90 0.56
C ARG A 133 -19.83 -3.11 0.09
N LYS A 134 -19.64 -1.87 -0.37
CA LYS A 134 -20.73 -1.02 -0.87
C LYS A 134 -21.31 -1.46 -2.21
N LEU A 135 -20.62 -2.31 -2.96
CA LEU A 135 -21.13 -2.89 -4.21
C LEU A 135 -22.02 -4.12 -3.96
N ILE A 136 -21.86 -4.76 -2.80
CA ILE A 136 -22.60 -5.96 -2.43
C ILE A 136 -23.84 -5.53 -1.64
N ASP A 137 -24.97 -5.43 -2.32
CA ASP A 137 -26.25 -5.21 -1.68
C ASP A 137 -26.85 -6.56 -1.23
N GLN A 138 -27.63 -6.55 -0.13
CA GLN A 138 -28.51 -7.64 0.31
C GLN A 138 -27.86 -8.84 1.04
N ASN A 139 -26.54 -8.90 1.18
CA ASN A 139 -25.86 -9.93 1.97
C ASN A 139 -25.44 -9.40 3.35
N GLU A 140 -25.31 -10.30 4.34
CA GLU A 140 -24.53 -10.00 5.53
C GLU A 140 -23.05 -9.97 5.12
N VAL A 141 -22.49 -8.75 5.03
CA VAL A 141 -21.11 -8.54 4.63
C VAL A 141 -20.27 -8.15 5.83
N THR A 142 -19.31 -8.99 6.18
CA THR A 142 -18.29 -8.72 7.20
C THR A 142 -16.95 -8.41 6.55
N THR A 143 -16.09 -7.65 7.24
CA THR A 143 -14.77 -7.27 6.72
C THR A 143 -13.67 -7.62 7.71
N TYR A 144 -12.58 -8.20 7.22
CA TYR A 144 -11.37 -8.48 7.97
C TYR A 144 -10.18 -7.71 7.39
N THR A 145 -9.35 -7.13 8.26
CA THR A 145 -8.10 -6.48 7.85
C THR A 145 -6.92 -7.33 8.29
N THR A 146 -6.16 -7.84 7.32
CA THR A 146 -4.92 -8.59 7.60
C THR A 146 -3.77 -7.67 7.99
N HIS A 147 -2.74 -8.24 8.58
CA HIS A 147 -1.47 -7.55 8.80
C HIS A 147 -0.87 -7.04 7.47
N CYS A 148 -0.28 -5.85 7.51
CA CYS A 148 0.58 -5.36 6.43
C CYS A 148 2.02 -5.45 6.90
N GLU A 149 2.85 -6.16 6.14
CA GLU A 149 4.29 -6.20 6.40
C GLU A 149 4.86 -4.78 6.49
N GLN A 150 5.74 -4.57 7.46
CA GLN A 150 6.44 -3.31 7.61
C GLN A 150 7.50 -3.17 6.50
N GLY A 151 7.36 -2.16 5.66
CA GLY A 151 8.30 -1.93 4.55
C GLY A 151 7.84 -0.84 3.61
N LEU A 152 8.65 -0.61 2.57
CA LEU A 152 8.43 0.45 1.59
C LEU A 152 7.04 0.35 0.94
N SER A 153 6.63 -0.82 0.46
CA SER A 153 5.29 -0.99 -0.15
C SER A 153 4.15 -0.64 0.81
N GLY A 154 4.22 -1.12 2.06
CA GLY A 154 3.21 -0.80 3.08
C GLY A 154 3.13 0.70 3.36
N LEU A 155 4.29 1.38 3.41
CA LEU A 155 4.36 2.83 3.53
C LEU A 155 3.73 3.54 2.33
N LEU A 156 4.14 3.21 1.11
CA LEU A 156 3.72 3.89 -0.12
C LEU A 156 2.23 3.66 -0.44
N ARG A 157 1.66 2.52 -0.05
CA ARG A 157 0.19 2.28 -0.11
C ARG A 157 -0.57 3.01 0.99
N GLY A 158 0.13 3.56 1.98
CA GLY A 158 -0.44 4.16 3.18
C GLY A 158 -1.06 3.15 4.13
N ALA A 159 -0.70 1.86 4.00
CA ALA A 159 -1.16 0.80 4.88
C ALA A 159 -0.50 0.89 6.27
N ILE A 160 0.65 1.55 6.36
CA ILE A 160 1.35 1.85 7.61
C ILE A 160 1.36 3.37 7.82
N ASN A 161 1.18 3.81 9.07
CA ASN A 161 1.23 5.23 9.40
C ASN A 161 2.68 5.74 9.38
N TYR A 162 2.93 6.84 8.68
CA TYR A 162 4.25 7.49 8.59
C TYR A 162 4.78 7.94 9.97
N ARG A 163 3.90 8.21 10.94
CA ARG A 163 4.28 8.68 12.28
C ARG A 163 4.87 7.59 13.19
N ASN A 164 4.78 6.33 12.79
CA ASN A 164 5.06 5.19 13.67
C ASN A 164 6.35 4.42 13.30
N VAL A 165 7.15 4.87 12.33
CA VAL A 165 8.37 4.16 11.88
C VAL A 165 9.46 5.14 11.45
N LEU A 166 10.71 4.70 11.57
CA LEU A 166 11.91 5.38 11.05
C LEU A 166 11.99 5.24 9.52
N TYR A 167 11.09 5.91 8.79
CA TYR A 167 11.00 5.81 7.32
C TYR A 167 12.13 6.53 6.58
N LYS A 168 12.98 7.30 7.29
CA LYS A 168 14.08 8.04 6.69
C LYS A 168 14.97 7.13 5.84
N ASP A 169 15.32 5.94 6.34
CA ASP A 169 16.20 5.02 5.60
C ASP A 169 15.50 4.42 4.37
N LEU A 170 14.19 4.18 4.44
CA LEU A 170 13.39 3.69 3.32
C LEU A 170 13.22 4.76 2.23
N ILE A 171 13.02 6.02 2.61
CA ILE A 171 12.93 7.14 1.67
C ILE A 171 14.31 7.50 1.11
N LYS A 172 15.37 7.40 1.92
CA LYS A 172 16.74 7.56 1.45
C LYS A 172 17.07 6.55 0.37
N ASP A 173 16.88 5.26 0.64
CA ASP A 173 17.09 4.19 -0.36
C ASP A 173 16.23 4.40 -1.62
N LEU A 174 14.99 4.85 -1.44
CA LEU A 174 14.10 5.17 -2.55
C LEU A 174 14.68 6.26 -3.47
N VAL A 175 15.16 7.37 -2.91
CA VAL A 175 15.72 8.50 -3.66
C VAL A 175 17.12 8.19 -4.22
N ASP A 176 17.93 7.47 -3.47
CA ASP A 176 19.31 7.16 -3.87
C ASP A 176 19.35 6.14 -5.01
N ASN A 177 18.47 5.12 -4.96
CA ASN A 177 18.65 3.89 -5.75
C ASN A 177 17.46 3.49 -6.62
N LYS A 178 16.24 3.95 -6.34
CA LYS A 178 15.03 3.35 -6.94
C LYS A 178 14.25 4.28 -7.85
N ILE A 179 14.18 5.56 -7.52
CA ILE A 179 13.57 6.56 -8.39
C ILE A 179 14.65 7.19 -9.26
N ASP A 180 14.33 7.40 -10.54
CA ASP A 180 15.20 8.12 -11.46
C ASP A 180 15.43 9.57 -10.98
N LYS A 181 16.70 9.95 -10.82
CA LYS A 181 17.08 11.24 -10.26
C LYS A 181 16.71 12.40 -11.19
N ASP A 182 16.77 12.20 -12.50
CA ASP A 182 16.39 13.22 -13.48
C ASP A 182 14.89 13.51 -13.42
N GLN A 183 14.05 12.47 -13.27
CA GLN A 183 12.61 12.62 -13.06
C GLN A 183 12.31 13.41 -11.78
N LEU A 184 12.98 13.09 -10.66
CA LEU A 184 12.80 13.83 -9.40
C LEU A 184 13.25 15.29 -9.51
N SER A 185 14.43 15.54 -10.08
CA SER A 185 14.94 16.90 -10.29
C SER A 185 14.00 17.72 -11.18
N HIS A 186 13.46 17.12 -12.23
CA HIS A 186 12.51 17.78 -13.12
C HIS A 186 11.18 18.09 -12.42
N TYR A 187 10.59 17.10 -11.73
CA TYR A 187 9.32 17.26 -11.01
C TYR A 187 9.39 18.36 -9.96
N TYR A 188 10.42 18.30 -9.11
CA TYR A 188 10.63 19.29 -8.08
C TYR A 188 11.29 20.57 -8.60
N LYS A 189 11.61 20.68 -9.89
CA LYS A 189 12.30 21.83 -10.51
C LYS A 189 13.48 22.30 -9.67
N ILE A 190 14.38 21.37 -9.36
CA ILE A 190 15.67 21.59 -8.70
C ILE A 190 16.79 21.17 -9.65
N ARG A 191 18.03 21.56 -9.35
CA ARG A 191 19.20 21.04 -10.08
C ARG A 191 19.35 19.53 -9.85
N TYR A 192 20.18 18.90 -10.67
CA TYR A 192 20.58 17.50 -10.46
C TYR A 192 21.19 17.34 -9.05
N PHE A 193 20.94 16.19 -8.43
CA PHE A 193 21.46 15.82 -7.12
C PHE A 193 22.13 14.45 -7.16
N GLU A 194 23.14 14.25 -6.32
CA GLU A 194 23.88 12.98 -6.31
C GLU A 194 23.28 11.94 -5.36
N ASN A 195 22.74 12.39 -4.23
CA ASN A 195 22.22 11.54 -3.16
C ASN A 195 21.09 12.25 -2.38
N PHE A 196 20.48 11.52 -1.45
CA PHE A 196 19.36 11.97 -0.64
C PHE A 196 19.69 13.22 0.18
N ASP A 197 20.89 13.34 0.73
CA ASP A 197 21.25 14.48 1.58
C ASP A 197 21.37 15.77 0.74
N ASP A 198 21.90 15.67 -0.50
CA ASP A 198 21.90 16.76 -1.48
C ASP A 198 20.47 17.12 -1.92
N PHE A 199 19.66 16.11 -2.26
CA PHE A 199 18.24 16.30 -2.59
C PHE A 199 17.49 17.05 -1.49
N VAL A 200 17.64 16.62 -0.23
CA VAL A 200 17.02 17.28 0.93
C VAL A 200 17.50 18.72 1.05
N GLY A 201 18.79 18.98 0.84
CA GLY A 201 19.35 20.34 0.85
C GLY A 201 18.66 21.25 -0.17
N LEU A 202 18.51 20.78 -1.41
CA LEU A 202 17.89 21.53 -2.50
C LEU A 202 16.40 21.79 -2.30
N ILE A 203 15.65 20.76 -1.88
CA ILE A 203 14.23 20.92 -1.57
C ILE A 203 14.05 21.85 -0.37
N ALA A 204 14.83 21.69 0.70
CA ALA A 204 14.70 22.53 1.88
C ALA A 204 15.02 23.99 1.61
N GLU A 205 16.01 24.29 0.76
CA GLU A 205 16.29 25.65 0.30
C GLU A 205 15.10 26.23 -0.48
N LYS A 206 14.58 25.47 -1.44
CA LYS A 206 13.47 25.87 -2.29
C LYS A 206 12.17 26.13 -1.51
N GLU A 207 11.82 25.21 -0.62
CA GLU A 207 10.59 25.24 0.18
C GLU A 207 10.77 26.03 1.50
N LYS A 208 11.95 26.61 1.73
CA LYS A 208 12.30 27.40 2.92
C LYS A 208 12.14 26.63 4.25
N ILE A 209 12.44 25.33 4.23
CA ILE A 209 12.42 24.45 5.40
C ILE A 209 13.67 24.69 6.26
N ARG A 210 13.48 25.12 7.51
CA ARG A 210 14.58 25.55 8.40
C ARG A 210 15.07 24.48 9.37
N SER A 211 14.19 23.58 9.81
CA SER A 211 14.48 22.52 10.77
C SER A 211 13.88 21.20 10.33
N ASN A 212 14.43 20.08 10.81
CA ASN A 212 13.97 18.72 10.50
C ASN A 212 13.84 18.46 8.99
N LYS A 213 14.79 18.98 8.20
CA LYS A 213 14.74 18.98 6.73
C LYS A 213 14.46 17.59 6.17
N ASP A 214 15.22 16.59 6.61
CA ASP A 214 15.08 15.21 6.14
C ASP A 214 13.68 14.66 6.38
N GLU A 215 13.09 14.95 7.55
CA GLU A 215 11.76 14.47 7.92
C GLU A 215 10.67 15.15 7.09
N GLU A 216 10.73 16.47 6.96
CA GLU A 216 9.75 17.24 6.19
C GLU A 216 9.80 16.89 4.70
N VAL A 217 11.01 16.77 4.12
CA VAL A 217 11.19 16.34 2.73
C VAL A 217 10.72 14.89 2.53
N SER A 218 10.99 13.99 3.48
CA SER A 218 10.48 12.61 3.42
C SER A 218 8.95 12.56 3.43
N LYS A 219 8.30 13.37 4.28
CA LYS A 219 6.84 13.50 4.32
C LYS A 219 6.30 14.04 3.00
N MET A 220 6.96 15.02 2.38
CA MET A 220 6.58 15.53 1.08
C MET A 220 6.56 14.40 0.03
N ILE A 221 7.64 13.63 -0.10
CA ILE A 221 7.72 12.49 -1.03
C ILE A 221 6.58 11.50 -0.77
N ILE A 222 6.37 11.09 0.48
CA ILE A 222 5.31 10.15 0.85
C ILE A 222 3.92 10.70 0.45
N ASN A 223 3.68 11.99 0.68
CA ASN A 223 2.43 12.63 0.30
C ASN A 223 2.24 12.65 -1.23
N GLU A 224 3.29 12.77 -2.03
CA GLU A 224 3.19 12.66 -3.50
C GLU A 224 2.65 11.28 -3.93
N PHE A 225 3.07 10.21 -3.25
CA PHE A 225 2.50 8.87 -3.48
C PHE A 225 1.03 8.78 -3.04
N TYR A 226 0.68 9.35 -1.89
CA TYR A 226 -0.70 9.33 -1.39
C TYR A 226 -1.65 10.12 -2.28
N ASN A 227 -1.15 11.18 -2.91
CA ASN A 227 -1.89 12.01 -3.85
C ASN A 227 -1.88 11.45 -5.29
N GLY A 228 -1.24 10.30 -5.52
CA GLY A 228 -1.15 9.66 -6.83
C GLY A 228 -0.31 10.43 -7.85
N LYS A 229 0.53 11.37 -7.39
CA LYS A 229 1.50 12.07 -8.23
C LYS A 229 2.65 11.14 -8.56
N PHE A 230 3.16 10.44 -7.55
CA PHE A 230 4.11 9.37 -7.78
C PHE A 230 3.37 8.04 -7.85
N LYS A 231 3.56 7.34 -8.94
CA LYS A 231 3.06 5.98 -9.16
C LYS A 231 4.18 5.00 -8.90
N PHE A 232 3.80 3.85 -8.37
CA PHE A 232 4.71 2.71 -8.26
C PHE A 232 3.96 1.41 -8.44
N TYR A 233 4.68 0.39 -8.84
CA TYR A 233 4.22 -1.00 -8.86
C TYR A 233 5.42 -1.94 -8.76
N LYS A 234 5.17 -3.22 -8.52
CA LYS A 234 6.17 -4.27 -8.70
C LYS A 234 6.02 -4.91 -10.07
N ASP A 235 7.14 -5.08 -10.77
CA ASP A 235 7.19 -5.86 -11.99
C ASP A 235 7.08 -7.38 -11.71
N ASP A 236 7.17 -8.19 -12.76
CA ASP A 236 7.05 -9.65 -12.67
C ASP A 236 8.19 -10.31 -11.87
N GLU A 237 9.32 -9.62 -11.71
CA GLU A 237 10.47 -10.04 -10.88
C GLU A 237 10.33 -9.58 -9.42
N GLY A 238 9.29 -8.80 -9.12
CA GLY A 238 9.03 -8.24 -7.79
C GLY A 238 9.84 -6.97 -7.49
N GLN A 239 10.50 -6.38 -8.50
CA GLN A 239 11.24 -5.14 -8.36
C GLN A 239 10.30 -3.93 -8.44
N PHE A 240 10.60 -2.88 -7.68
CA PHE A 240 9.80 -1.67 -7.73
C PHE A 240 10.10 -0.87 -9.00
N VAL A 241 9.05 -0.50 -9.71
CA VAL A 241 9.07 0.46 -10.80
C VAL A 241 8.35 1.73 -10.35
N PHE A 242 8.95 2.89 -10.63
CA PHE A 242 8.42 4.19 -10.26
C PHE A 242 8.15 5.05 -11.49
N SER A 243 7.14 5.90 -11.40
CA SER A 243 6.81 6.89 -12.43
C SER A 243 6.28 8.15 -11.76
N ILE A 244 6.74 9.30 -12.25
CA ILE A 244 6.37 10.65 -11.78
C ILE A 244 5.65 11.41 -12.89
#